data_AF-A0A699SM40-F1
#
_entry.id   AF-A0A699SM40-F1
#
_cell.length_a   1.000
_cell.length_b   1.000
_cell.length_c   1.000
_cell.angle_alpha   90.00
_cell.angle_beta   90.00
_cell.angle_gamma   90.00
#
_symmetry.space_group_name_H-M   'P 1'
#
loop_
_entity.id
_entity.type
_entity.pdbx_description
1 polymer ?
#
loop_
_entity_poly.entity_id
_entity_poly.type
_entity_poly.pdbx_seq_one_letter_code
_entity_poly.pdbx_strand_id
1 'polypeptide(L)' 'MKEKDALYAKYDAGTATDADGERLGILEGEFADMSGWDAEYQAAELLSGLGITEDKHYSLMSDLGASEK' A
#
# COMPACT_ATOMS: atom_id res chain seq x y z
N MET A 1 -5.29 0.05 0.06
CA MET A 1 -5.80 0.82 -1.10
C MET A 1 -7.25 0.52 -1.49
N LYS A 2 -7.90 -0.55 -1.01
CA LYS A 2 -9.31 -0.88 -1.37
C LYS A 2 -10.32 0.26 -1.13
N GLU A 3 -10.10 1.10 -0.11
CA GLU A 3 -10.98 2.25 0.19
C GLU A 3 -10.80 3.39 -0.82
N LYS A 4 -9.56 3.65 -1.27
CA LYS A 4 -9.26 4.62 -2.34
C LYS A 4 -9.86 4.18 -3.68
N ASP A 5 -9.71 2.90 -4.02
CA ASP A 5 -10.26 2.33 -5.24
C ASP A 5 -11.79 2.35 -5.25
N ALA A 6 -12.42 2.10 -4.10
CA ALA A 6 -13.87 2.20 -3.94
C ALA A 6 -14.38 3.64 -4.08
N LEU A 7 -13.63 4.63 -3.59
CA LEU A 7 -13.96 6.05 -3.74
C LEU A 7 -13.81 6.48 -5.21
N TYR A 8 -12.73 6.09 -5.89
CA TYR A 8 -12.58 6.34 -7.34
C TYR A 8 -13.69 5.68 -8.14
N ALA A 9 -14.08 4.44 -7.82
CA ALA A 9 -15.19 3.76 -8.49
C ALA A 9 -16.53 4.47 -8.27
N LYS A 10 -16.77 5.06 -7.09
CA LYS A 10 -17.96 5.89 -6.84
C LYS A 10 -17.93 7.20 -7.63
N TYR A 11 -16.77 7.83 -7.75
CA TYR A 11 -16.56 9.02 -8.56
C TYR A 11 -16.82 8.73 -10.04
N ASP A 12 -16.30 7.63 -10.58
CA ASP A 12 -16.57 7.16 -11.94
C ASP A 12 -18.05 6.81 -12.15
N ALA A 13 -18.72 6.27 -11.13
CA ALA A 13 -20.15 5.97 -11.18
C ALA A 13 -21.05 7.22 -10.98
N GLY A 14 -20.49 8.41 -10.74
CA GLY A 14 -21.24 9.64 -10.49
C GLY A 14 -22.09 9.61 -9.20
N THR A 15 -21.75 8.71 -8.27
CA THR A 15 -22.44 8.56 -6.96
C THR A 15 -21.61 9.10 -5.80
N ALA A 16 -20.47 9.73 -6.09
CA ALA A 16 -19.63 10.38 -5.11
C ALA A 16 -20.34 11.57 -4.48
N THR A 17 -20.24 11.67 -3.15
CA THR A 17 -20.73 12.79 -2.35
C THR A 17 -19.57 13.68 -1.90
N ASP A 18 -19.86 14.92 -1.45
CA ASP A 18 -18.83 15.82 -0.92
C ASP A 18 -18.00 15.18 0.22
N ALA A 19 -18.64 14.32 1.03
CA ALA A 19 -17.97 13.51 2.05
C ALA A 19 -17.00 12.47 1.47
N ASP A 20 -17.30 11.88 0.31
CA ASP A 20 -16.38 10.97 -0.39
C ASP A 20 -15.15 11.73 -0.91
N GLY A 21 -15.32 13.00 -1.32
CA GLY A 21 -14.22 13.89 -1.74
C GLY A 21 -13.30 14.31 -0.60
N GLU A 22 -13.87 14.73 0.54
CA GLU A 22 -13.09 15.02 1.76
C GLU A 22 -12.34 13.79 2.24
N ARG A 23 -12.99 12.61 2.21
CA ARG A 23 -12.37 11.34 2.59
C ARG A 23 -11.23 10.94 1.66
N LEU A 24 -11.38 11.16 0.35
CA LEU A 24 -10.32 10.90 -0.63
C LEU A 24 -9.11 11.80 -0.41
N GLY A 25 -9.31 13.09 -0.12
CA GLY A 25 -8.23 14.02 0.19
C GLY A 25 -7.44 13.63 1.45
N ILE A 26 -8.13 13.18 2.51
CA ILE A 26 -7.48 12.66 3.72
C ILE A 26 -6.69 11.38 3.40
N LEU A 27 -7.28 10.45 2.64
CA LEU A 27 -6.61 9.21 2.22
C LEU A 27 -5.38 9.48 1.36
N GLU A 28 -5.42 10.47 0.47
CA GLU A 28 -4.26 10.88 -0.34
C GLU A 28 -3.17 11.52 0.52
N GLY A 29 -3.54 12.32 1.52
CA GLY A 29 -2.62 12.88 2.51
C GLY A 29 -1.94 11.80 3.36
N GLU A 30 -2.72 10.88 3.93
CA GLU A 30 -2.20 9.74 4.69
C GLU A 30 -1.32 8.83 3.81
N PHE A 31 -1.69 8.63 2.54
CA PHE A 31 -0.88 7.88 1.57
C PHE A 31 0.44 8.57 1.27
N ALA A 32 0.44 9.90 1.14
CA ALA A 32 1.67 10.68 0.95
C ALA A 32 2.55 10.66 2.21
N ASP A 33 1.98 10.82 3.40
CA ASP A 33 2.69 10.81 4.68
C ASP A 33 3.35 9.46 4.98
N MET A 34 2.72 8.35 4.60
CA MET A 34 3.28 7.01 4.72
C MET A 34 4.32 6.69 3.63
N SER A 35 4.81 7.69 2.89
CA SER A 35 5.69 7.49 1.75
C SER A 35 5.10 6.50 0.74
N GLY A 36 3.77 6.46 0.55
CA GLY A 36 3.07 5.39 -0.17
C GLY A 36 3.52 5.19 -1.63
N TRP A 37 4.16 6.20 -2.22
CA TRP A 37 4.81 6.10 -3.54
C TRP A 37 6.14 5.37 -3.51
N ASP A 38 6.91 5.54 -2.45
CA ASP A 38 8.20 4.89 -2.23
C ASP A 38 8.11 3.67 -1.31
N ALA A 39 6.94 3.40 -0.73
CA ALA A 39 6.74 2.39 0.30
C ALA A 39 7.11 0.98 -0.20
N GLU A 40 6.80 0.66 -1.45
CA GLU A 40 7.19 -0.63 -2.05
C GLU A 40 8.72 -0.71 -2.25
N TYR A 41 9.34 0.36 -2.73
CA TYR A 41 10.79 0.44 -2.91
C TYR A 41 11.54 0.36 -1.56
N GLN A 42 11.08 1.12 -0.57
CA GLN A 42 11.65 1.10 0.79
C GLN A 42 11.46 -0.25 1.48
N ALA A 43 10.32 -0.91 1.26
CA ALA A 43 10.09 -2.26 1.78
C ALA A 43 11.02 -3.28 1.12
N ALA A 44 11.20 -3.22 -0.21
CA ALA A 44 12.13 -4.09 -0.93
C ALA A 44 13.58 -3.86 -0.50
N GLU A 45 13.99 -2.59 -0.32
CA GLU A 45 15.33 -2.22 0.18
C GLU A 45 15.56 -2.76 1.60
N LEU A 46 14.57 -2.64 2.49
CA LEU A 46 14.64 -3.15 3.86
C LEU A 46 14.74 -4.68 3.89
N LEU A 47 13.91 -5.38 3.13
CA LEU A 47 13.92 -6.85 3.04
C LEU A 47 15.23 -7.36 2.45
N SER A 48 15.74 -6.70 1.41
CA SER A 48 17.04 -7.01 0.83
C SER A 48 18.18 -6.78 1.82
N GLY A 49 18.12 -5.70 2.61
CA GLY A 49 19.06 -5.44 3.70
C GLY A 49 19.05 -6.48 4.82
N LEU A 50 17.91 -7.14 5.03
CA LEU A 50 17.75 -8.27 5.97
C LEU A 50 18.16 -9.63 5.37
N GLY A 51 18.55 -9.67 4.09
CA GLY A 51 18.95 -10.91 3.41
C GLY A 51 17.77 -11.69 2.81
N ILE A 52 16.57 -11.10 2.75
CA ILE A 52 15.40 -11.66 2.07
C ILE A 52 15.49 -11.25 0.60
N THR A 53 15.75 -12.23 -0.25
CA THR A 53 15.92 -12.05 -1.69
C THR A 53 14.59 -11.67 -2.38
N GLU A 54 14.65 -10.98 -3.52
CA GLU A 54 13.47 -10.44 -4.22
C GLU A 54 12.41 -11.51 -4.56
N ASP A 55 12.83 -12.75 -4.81
CA ASP A 55 11.93 -13.89 -5.05
C ASP A 55 11.02 -14.20 -3.85
N LYS A 56 11.37 -13.69 -2.66
CA LYS A 56 10.65 -13.89 -1.40
C LYS A 56 9.89 -12.66 -0.92
N HIS A 57 10.00 -11.51 -1.60
CA HIS A 57 9.31 -10.27 -1.21
C HIS A 57 7.78 -10.40 -1.26
N TYR A 58 7.28 -11.34 -2.07
CA TYR A 58 5.85 -11.62 -2.23
C TYR A 58 5.38 -12.88 -1.50
N SER A 59 6.28 -13.56 -0.78
CA SER A 59 5.97 -14.74 0.03
C SER A 59 5.34 -14.34 1.35
N LEU A 60 4.45 -15.17 1.89
CA LEU A 60 3.94 -14.92 3.23
C LEU A 60 5.04 -15.16 4.25
N MET A 61 5.13 -14.31 5.28
CA MET A 61 6.06 -14.51 6.41
C MET A 61 5.85 -15.86 7.12
N SER A 62 4.66 -16.47 7.00
CA SER A 62 4.39 -17.84 7.46
C SER A 62 5.22 -18.88 6.73
N ASP A 63 5.50 -18.64 5.45
CA ASP A 63 6.08 -19.61 4.51
C ASP A 63 7.61 -19.48 4.43
N LEU A 64 8.18 -18.42 4.99
CA LEU A 64 9.62 -18.23 5.14
C LEU A 64 10.19 -19.15 6.24
N GLY A 65 11.44 -19.60 6.10
CA GLY A 65 12.14 -20.32 7.17
C GLY A 65 12.49 -19.41 8.35
N ALA A 66 12.76 -19.95 9.55
CA ALA A 66 13.13 -19.12 10.71
C ALA A 66 14.41 -18.29 10.51
N SER A 67 15.28 -18.71 9.59
CA SER A 67 16.51 -18.01 9.19
C SER A 67 16.27 -16.97 8.07
N GLU A 68 15.03 -16.84 7.60
CA GLU A 68 14.60 -16.02 6.45
C GLU A 68 13.48 -15.03 6.87
N LYS A 69 13.26 -14.87 8.18
CA LYS A 69 12.28 -13.98 8.81
C LYS A 69 12.98 -12.91 9.65
#